data_AF-A0A932A8M3-F1
#
_entry.id   AF-A0A932A8M3-F1
#
_cell.length_a   1.000
_cell.length_b   1.000
_cell.length_c   1.000
_cell.angle_alpha   90.00
_cell.angle_beta   90.00
_cell.angle_gamma   90.00
#
_symmetry.space_group_name_H-M   'P 1'
#
loop_
_entity.id
_entity.type
_entity.pdbx_description
1 polymer ?
#
loop_
_entity_poly.entity_id
_entity_poly.type
_entity_poly.pdbx_seq_one_letter_code
_entity_poly.pdbx_strand_id
1 'polypeptide(L)'
;MKSRVILFCLVLLSAAFAQENPPKPEPPKDVDLIWGVRIPMRDWVKMNATVYKPHGQTEKLPVVFTFTPYISDSYHARAWYFAQHGYVFALVDVRGRGNSEGSFEPFANEGRDGHDVVEWLAQQTWSNGAVTMWGGSYAGFDQWSTMKELPPHLKTIVPVASAYAAADFPFFKNVGYPYEMQWLTYTSGVTGQGNLFGESAFWIQKFRERYLANAPFRDLDKIVGNTSTVWRKWMEHPAPDAYWSAMAPTHAQYARINVPILSITGMYDGDQTGALTYYREHMQYGSAEAKAKHFLIIGPWDHAGTRTPKAEVGGLTFGAPSVLDMNKLHKEWWDWTLKSGAKPEFLKKRVAYYVTGKDEWKYADSLEAISSATDTLYLTSNGHADSVFESGRLTPHTHQPVASAPPDKWTYDPLDTRPGAELEKEDIEKYITDQRYALNLFGNGVVYHSAPFEQDTEISGTLKLTVWLAMDVPDTDINVNVYEILRDGGSIALTSDLIRARYRDSLTEAKLVKAGEINKYEFNTFQWMSRLVKKGSRLRLVINCPNSIYVQKNYNSGGVVADESGKDARTAHITLYHNDKRPSALVLPVVADGK
;
A
#
# COMPACT_ATOMS: atom_id res chain seq x y z
N MET A 1 -85.52 -20.33 33.37
CA MET A 1 -84.35 -19.62 33.94
C MET A 1 -83.10 -20.46 33.75
N LYS A 2 -82.28 -20.15 32.74
CA LYS A 2 -80.95 -20.74 32.56
C LYS A 2 -80.00 -19.64 32.08
N SER A 3 -78.90 -19.50 32.81
CA SER A 3 -77.89 -18.44 32.67
C SER A 3 -77.02 -18.60 31.43
N ARG A 4 -76.57 -17.44 30.95
CA ARG A 4 -75.69 -17.18 29.82
C ARG A 4 -74.24 -17.58 30.11
N VAL A 5 -73.54 -18.10 29.10
CA VAL A 5 -72.09 -17.94 28.92
C VAL A 5 -71.88 -17.56 27.46
N ILE A 6 -71.22 -16.42 27.22
CA ILE A 6 -70.85 -15.88 25.90
C ILE A 6 -69.34 -16.15 25.74
N LEU A 7 -68.95 -16.84 24.67
CA LEU A 7 -67.56 -16.93 24.22
C LEU A 7 -67.48 -16.43 22.78
N PHE A 8 -66.74 -15.34 22.58
CA PHE A 8 -66.48 -14.71 21.28
C PHE A 8 -65.29 -15.43 20.62
N CYS A 9 -65.50 -16.07 19.46
CA CYS A 9 -64.42 -16.55 18.61
C CYS A 9 -64.11 -15.51 17.52
N LEU A 10 -62.91 -14.93 17.58
CA LEU A 10 -62.32 -14.15 16.47
C LEU A 10 -61.82 -15.11 15.38
N VAL A 11 -62.21 -14.86 14.13
CA VAL A 11 -61.62 -15.48 12.93
C VAL A 11 -60.50 -14.55 12.44
N LEU A 12 -59.26 -15.01 12.50
CA LEU A 12 -58.08 -14.37 11.89
C LEU A 12 -57.89 -14.94 10.48
N LEU A 13 -58.00 -14.09 9.45
CA LEU A 13 -57.51 -14.39 8.10
C LEU A 13 -56.00 -14.19 8.06
N SER A 14 -55.25 -15.27 7.82
CA SER A 14 -53.82 -15.22 7.51
C SER A 14 -53.62 -15.11 5.99
N ALA A 15 -53.09 -13.97 5.53
CA ALA A 15 -52.54 -13.84 4.19
C ALA A 15 -51.13 -14.47 4.17
N ALA A 16 -50.98 -15.59 3.46
CA ALA A 16 -49.68 -16.21 3.23
C ALA A 16 -48.95 -15.47 2.09
N PHE A 17 -47.89 -14.73 2.43
CA PHE A 17 -46.88 -14.33 1.44
C PHE A 17 -45.99 -15.53 1.14
N ALA A 18 -46.03 -16.04 -0.09
CA ALA A 18 -45.08 -17.01 -0.56
C ALA A 18 -43.70 -16.31 -0.72
N GLN A 19 -42.73 -16.72 0.08
CA GLN A 19 -41.35 -16.32 -0.05
C GLN A 19 -40.74 -17.13 -1.20
N GLU A 20 -40.53 -16.52 -2.36
CA GLU A 20 -39.78 -17.18 -3.45
C GLU A 20 -38.38 -17.51 -2.95
N ASN A 21 -38.02 -18.79 -2.99
CA ASN A 21 -36.66 -19.21 -2.71
C ASN A 21 -35.72 -18.56 -3.73
N PRO A 22 -34.54 -18.05 -3.30
CA PRO A 22 -33.57 -17.53 -4.24
C PRO A 22 -33.22 -18.62 -5.28
N PRO A 23 -33.03 -18.24 -6.56
CA PRO A 23 -32.69 -19.20 -7.60
C PRO A 23 -31.42 -19.96 -7.20
N LYS A 24 -31.42 -21.28 -7.43
CA LYS A 24 -30.23 -22.10 -7.20
C LYS A 24 -29.06 -21.57 -8.04
N PRO A 25 -27.83 -21.58 -7.52
CA PRO A 25 -26.66 -21.19 -8.31
C PRO A 25 -26.60 -22.04 -9.58
N GLU A 26 -26.44 -21.39 -10.74
CA GLU A 26 -26.18 -22.11 -11.98
C GLU A 26 -24.85 -22.88 -11.86
N PRO A 27 -24.77 -24.10 -12.40
CA PRO A 27 -23.51 -24.85 -12.41
C PRO A 27 -22.45 -24.09 -13.23
N PRO A 28 -21.15 -24.19 -12.87
CA PRO A 28 -20.07 -23.59 -13.63
C PRO A 28 -20.09 -24.07 -15.08
N LYS A 29 -19.96 -23.14 -16.04
CA LYS A 29 -19.86 -23.50 -17.46
C LYS A 29 -18.50 -24.13 -17.77
N ASP A 30 -18.43 -24.97 -18.80
CA ASP A 30 -17.14 -25.35 -19.41
C ASP A 30 -16.49 -24.10 -20.04
N VAL A 31 -15.18 -24.16 -20.32
CA VAL A 31 -14.40 -23.00 -20.81
C VAL A 31 -13.66 -23.34 -22.10
N ASP A 32 -13.80 -22.47 -23.09
CA ASP A 32 -12.96 -22.45 -24.29
C ASP A 32 -11.74 -21.54 -24.06
N LEU A 33 -10.55 -22.03 -24.41
CA LEU A 33 -9.30 -21.28 -24.31
C LEU A 33 -8.72 -21.05 -25.71
N ILE A 34 -8.50 -19.78 -26.05
CA ILE A 34 -7.80 -19.36 -27.28
C ILE A 34 -6.44 -18.82 -26.87
N TRP A 35 -5.40 -19.62 -27.12
CA TRP A 35 -4.03 -19.28 -26.78
C TRP A 35 -3.35 -18.53 -27.92
N GLY A 36 -2.47 -17.58 -27.58
CA GLY A 36 -1.59 -16.96 -28.57
C GLY A 36 -2.25 -15.90 -29.46
N VAL A 37 -3.35 -15.29 -29.01
CA VAL A 37 -4.04 -14.22 -29.75
C VAL A 37 -3.10 -13.03 -29.90
N ARG A 38 -2.93 -12.55 -31.14
CA ARG A 38 -2.05 -11.43 -31.47
C ARG A 38 -2.84 -10.15 -31.65
N ILE A 39 -2.65 -9.21 -30.73
CA ILE A 39 -3.31 -7.91 -30.73
C ILE A 39 -2.35 -6.87 -31.30
N PRO A 40 -2.61 -6.29 -32.49
CA PRO A 40 -1.74 -5.27 -33.06
C PRO A 40 -1.93 -3.94 -32.31
N MET A 41 -0.83 -3.38 -31.81
CA MET A 41 -0.78 -2.03 -31.26
C MET A 41 -0.70 -0.99 -32.39
N ARG A 42 -0.88 0.29 -32.07
CA ARG A 42 -0.77 1.41 -33.02
C ARG A 42 0.56 1.49 -33.78
N ASP A 43 1.62 0.92 -33.20
CA ASP A 43 2.97 0.88 -33.77
C ASP A 43 3.32 -0.49 -34.39
N TRP A 44 2.30 -1.33 -34.65
CA TRP A 44 2.39 -2.66 -35.26
C TRP A 44 3.04 -3.76 -34.40
N VAL A 45 3.57 -3.41 -33.23
CA VAL A 45 3.99 -4.42 -32.24
C VAL A 45 2.78 -5.24 -31.82
N LYS A 46 2.93 -6.56 -31.76
CA LYS A 46 1.86 -7.48 -31.42
C LYS A 46 1.95 -7.92 -29.97
N MET A 47 0.98 -7.51 -29.17
CA MET A 47 0.79 -8.05 -27.83
C MET A 47 0.21 -9.47 -27.92
N ASN A 48 0.64 -10.32 -27.00
CA ASN A 48 0.12 -11.67 -26.85
C ASN A 48 -0.99 -11.70 -25.79
N ALA A 49 -2.09 -12.38 -26.11
CA ALA A 49 -3.18 -12.63 -25.19
C ALA A 49 -3.59 -14.10 -25.17
N THR A 50 -3.96 -14.58 -23.97
CA THR A 50 -4.73 -15.82 -23.80
C THR A 50 -6.16 -15.46 -23.43
N VAL A 51 -7.13 -15.90 -24.23
CA VAL A 51 -8.55 -15.55 -24.07
C VAL A 51 -9.34 -16.76 -23.59
N TYR A 52 -10.05 -16.59 -22.48
CA TYR A 52 -10.93 -17.58 -21.85
C TYR A 52 -12.38 -17.16 -22.05
N LYS A 53 -13.22 -18.06 -22.56
CA LYS A 53 -14.64 -17.80 -22.82
C LYS A 53 -15.49 -18.93 -22.28
N PRO A 54 -16.76 -18.69 -21.92
CA PRO A 54 -17.69 -19.78 -21.69
C PRO A 54 -17.78 -20.68 -22.93
N HIS A 55 -17.72 -21.99 -22.74
CA HIS A 55 -17.85 -22.96 -23.82
C HIS A 55 -19.19 -22.80 -24.54
N GLY A 56 -19.16 -22.81 -25.86
CA GLY A 56 -20.38 -22.66 -26.68
C GLY A 56 -21.07 -21.30 -26.54
N GLN A 57 -20.37 -20.26 -26.08
CA GLN A 57 -20.89 -18.91 -25.96
C GLN A 57 -21.52 -18.43 -27.29
N THR A 58 -22.81 -18.10 -27.26
CA THR A 58 -23.56 -17.48 -28.37
C THR A 58 -23.84 -16.00 -28.14
N GLU A 59 -24.08 -15.60 -26.89
CA GLU A 59 -24.30 -14.21 -26.51
C GLU A 59 -22.99 -13.44 -26.42
N LYS A 60 -23.01 -12.15 -26.79
CA LYS A 60 -21.88 -11.25 -26.60
C LYS A 60 -21.77 -10.87 -25.11
N LEU A 61 -20.57 -10.98 -24.55
CA LEU A 61 -20.33 -10.79 -23.13
C LEU A 61 -19.34 -9.63 -22.87
N PRO A 62 -19.37 -9.02 -21.66
CA PRO A 62 -18.33 -8.10 -21.24
C PRO A 62 -16.99 -8.82 -21.10
N VAL A 63 -15.91 -8.06 -21.31
CA VAL A 63 -14.54 -8.56 -21.30
C VAL A 63 -13.80 -8.03 -20.08
N VAL A 64 -13.28 -8.92 -19.25
CA VAL A 64 -12.31 -8.59 -18.22
C VAL A 64 -10.92 -8.84 -18.79
N PHE A 65 -9.97 -7.96 -18.56
CA PHE A 65 -8.58 -8.29 -18.86
C PHE A 65 -7.60 -7.89 -17.77
N THR A 66 -6.49 -8.61 -17.74
CA THR A 66 -5.33 -8.30 -16.90
C THR A 66 -4.15 -8.06 -17.81
N PHE A 67 -3.55 -6.88 -17.68
CA PHE A 67 -2.27 -6.55 -18.29
C PHE A 67 -1.19 -6.85 -17.23
N THR A 68 -0.10 -7.52 -17.62
CA THR A 68 0.89 -7.96 -16.62
C THR A 68 2.31 -8.17 -17.21
N PRO A 69 3.38 -7.79 -16.48
CA PRO A 69 4.76 -8.19 -16.77
C PRO A 69 5.13 -9.58 -16.26
N TYR A 70 4.23 -10.24 -15.54
CA TYR A 70 4.48 -11.49 -14.79
C TYR A 70 4.12 -12.75 -15.55
N ILE A 71 4.14 -12.70 -16.89
CA ILE A 71 3.58 -13.68 -17.82
C ILE A 71 2.07 -13.94 -17.63
N SER A 72 1.34 -14.11 -18.73
CA SER A 72 -0.12 -14.23 -18.72
C SER A 72 -0.63 -15.37 -17.83
N ASP A 73 0.14 -16.47 -17.74
CA ASP A 73 -0.23 -17.67 -16.97
C ASP A 73 -0.40 -17.42 -15.47
N SER A 74 0.23 -16.37 -14.92
CA SER A 74 0.15 -16.01 -13.49
C SER A 74 -1.27 -15.77 -12.96
N TYR A 75 -2.24 -15.54 -13.85
CA TYR A 75 -3.65 -15.29 -13.52
C TYR A 75 -4.62 -16.35 -14.08
N HIS A 76 -4.11 -17.50 -14.54
CA HIS A 76 -4.90 -18.56 -15.17
C HIS A 76 -6.15 -18.96 -14.36
N ALA A 77 -5.99 -19.30 -13.07
CA ALA A 77 -7.09 -19.79 -12.24
C ALA A 77 -8.24 -18.78 -12.13
N ARG A 78 -7.91 -17.49 -12.13
CA ARG A 78 -8.91 -16.42 -12.04
C ARG A 78 -9.60 -16.19 -13.38
N ALA A 79 -8.86 -16.19 -14.48
CA ALA A 79 -9.42 -16.10 -15.82
C ALA A 79 -10.37 -17.26 -16.11
N TRP A 80 -9.98 -18.47 -15.70
CA TRP A 80 -10.83 -19.66 -15.76
C TRP A 80 -12.11 -19.46 -14.97
N TYR A 81 -12.01 -19.10 -13.68
CA TYR A 81 -13.18 -18.88 -12.82
C TYR A 81 -14.18 -17.91 -13.46
N PHE A 82 -13.75 -16.73 -13.91
CA PHE A 82 -14.70 -15.76 -14.45
C PHE A 82 -15.27 -16.16 -15.82
N ALA A 83 -14.53 -16.92 -16.63
CA ALA A 83 -15.08 -17.53 -17.83
C ALA A 83 -16.23 -18.51 -17.52
N GLN A 84 -16.12 -19.28 -16.44
CA GLN A 84 -17.22 -20.15 -15.98
C GLN A 84 -18.45 -19.37 -15.49
N HIS A 85 -18.27 -18.09 -15.15
CA HIS A 85 -19.29 -17.23 -14.54
C HIS A 85 -19.80 -16.11 -15.48
N GLY A 86 -19.71 -16.33 -16.80
CA GLY A 86 -20.37 -15.49 -17.80
C GLY A 86 -19.63 -14.19 -18.10
N TYR A 87 -18.30 -14.26 -18.17
CA TYR A 87 -17.42 -13.21 -18.67
C TYR A 87 -16.47 -13.77 -19.72
N VAL A 88 -16.00 -12.94 -20.65
CA VAL A 88 -14.77 -13.27 -21.37
C VAL A 88 -13.60 -12.71 -20.56
N PHE A 89 -12.53 -13.49 -20.40
CA PHE A 89 -11.32 -13.03 -19.71
C PHE A 89 -10.12 -13.08 -20.64
N ALA A 90 -9.39 -11.98 -20.77
CA ALA A 90 -8.14 -11.93 -21.53
C ALA A 90 -6.94 -11.69 -20.60
N LEU A 91 -5.93 -12.55 -20.68
CA LEU A 91 -4.64 -12.36 -20.01
C LEU A 91 -3.64 -11.87 -21.03
N VAL A 92 -3.14 -10.65 -20.86
CA VAL A 92 -2.30 -9.96 -21.84
C VAL A 92 -0.91 -9.72 -21.25
N ASP A 93 0.11 -10.20 -21.94
CA ASP A 93 1.50 -9.90 -21.59
C ASP A 93 1.84 -8.47 -22.01
N VAL A 94 2.42 -7.67 -21.11
CA VAL A 94 2.93 -6.32 -21.49
C VAL A 94 4.04 -6.41 -22.53
N ARG A 95 4.32 -5.27 -23.17
CA ARG A 95 5.33 -5.15 -24.22
C ARG A 95 6.69 -5.73 -23.80
N GLY A 96 7.27 -6.56 -24.66
CA GLY A 96 8.54 -7.24 -24.42
C GLY A 96 8.52 -8.32 -23.32
N ARG A 97 7.34 -8.72 -22.84
CA ARG A 97 7.17 -9.79 -21.84
C ARG A 97 6.33 -10.94 -22.40
N GLY A 98 6.47 -12.10 -21.77
CA GLY A 98 5.84 -13.34 -22.19
C GLY A 98 6.06 -13.60 -23.67
N ASN A 99 4.97 -13.72 -24.41
CA ASN A 99 5.02 -13.88 -25.86
C ASN A 99 4.80 -12.58 -26.63
N SER A 100 4.65 -11.42 -25.97
CA SER A 100 4.49 -10.12 -26.62
C SER A 100 5.78 -9.66 -27.29
N GLU A 101 5.64 -9.01 -28.45
CA GLU A 101 6.76 -8.37 -29.15
C GLU A 101 7.23 -7.09 -28.43
N GLY A 102 8.33 -6.50 -28.92
CA GLY A 102 8.86 -5.23 -28.42
C GLY A 102 9.90 -5.38 -27.30
N SER A 103 10.05 -4.35 -26.47
CA SER A 103 11.02 -4.32 -25.37
C SER A 103 10.35 -3.81 -24.11
N PHE A 104 10.64 -4.47 -22.98
CA PHE A 104 10.05 -4.12 -21.69
C PHE A 104 10.84 -2.99 -21.04
N GLU A 105 10.15 -1.87 -20.80
CA GLU A 105 10.60 -0.79 -19.94
C GLU A 105 9.47 -0.50 -18.95
N PRO A 106 9.67 -0.73 -17.64
CA PRO A 106 8.63 -0.52 -16.65
C PRO A 106 8.00 0.88 -16.72
N PHE A 107 6.68 0.93 -16.64
CA PHE A 107 5.81 2.12 -16.59
C PHE A 107 5.74 2.97 -17.87
N ALA A 108 6.53 2.65 -18.89
CA ALA A 108 6.73 3.52 -20.04
C ALA A 108 5.62 3.45 -21.09
N ASN A 109 5.02 2.27 -21.31
CA ASN A 109 4.15 2.01 -22.47
C ASN A 109 2.73 1.59 -22.11
N GLU A 110 2.51 1.22 -20.85
CA GLU A 110 1.31 0.55 -20.34
C GLU A 110 0.04 1.31 -20.66
N GLY A 111 0.05 2.64 -20.54
CA GLY A 111 -1.15 3.44 -20.82
C GLY A 111 -1.61 3.36 -22.26
N ARG A 112 -0.69 3.58 -23.21
CA ARG A 112 -1.02 3.59 -24.65
C ARG A 112 -1.32 2.19 -25.17
N ASP A 113 -0.52 1.20 -24.76
CA ASP A 113 -0.75 -0.19 -25.14
C ASP A 113 -2.06 -0.70 -24.52
N GLY A 114 -2.34 -0.36 -23.26
CA GLY A 114 -3.59 -0.69 -22.58
C GLY A 114 -4.82 -0.10 -23.27
N HIS A 115 -4.73 1.15 -23.76
CA HIS A 115 -5.78 1.75 -24.59
C HIS A 115 -6.04 0.90 -25.85
N ASP A 116 -5.00 0.53 -26.59
CA ASP A 116 -5.13 -0.23 -27.83
C ASP A 116 -5.71 -1.63 -27.58
N VAL A 117 -5.31 -2.27 -26.48
CA VAL A 117 -5.88 -3.55 -26.03
C VAL A 117 -7.36 -3.42 -25.70
N VAL A 118 -7.78 -2.38 -24.96
CA VAL A 118 -9.20 -2.13 -24.65
C VAL A 118 -10.02 -2.02 -25.94
N GLU A 119 -9.59 -1.17 -26.87
CA GLU A 119 -10.34 -0.90 -28.09
C GLU A 119 -10.39 -2.13 -29.01
N TRP A 120 -9.34 -2.94 -29.05
CA TRP A 120 -9.34 -4.19 -29.79
C TRP A 120 -10.28 -5.23 -29.18
N LEU A 121 -10.24 -5.42 -27.86
CA LEU A 121 -11.11 -6.38 -27.14
C LEU A 121 -12.59 -6.02 -27.28
N ALA A 122 -12.92 -4.74 -27.30
CA ALA A 122 -14.28 -4.25 -27.46
C ALA A 122 -14.92 -4.62 -28.81
N GLN A 123 -14.11 -4.78 -29.87
CA GLN A 123 -14.58 -5.01 -31.24
C GLN A 123 -14.72 -6.50 -31.60
N GLN A 124 -14.33 -7.41 -30.71
CA GLN A 124 -14.35 -8.85 -31.00
C GLN A 124 -15.78 -9.39 -31.11
N THR A 125 -15.98 -10.43 -31.93
CA THR A 125 -17.31 -11.00 -32.20
C THR A 125 -18.01 -11.57 -30.97
N TRP A 126 -17.24 -11.96 -29.95
CA TRP A 126 -17.69 -12.47 -28.65
C TRP A 126 -17.86 -11.38 -27.58
N SER A 127 -17.48 -10.13 -27.88
CA SER A 127 -17.54 -8.99 -26.96
C SER A 127 -18.84 -8.20 -27.17
N ASN A 128 -19.43 -7.71 -26.08
CA ASN A 128 -20.55 -6.76 -26.13
C ASN A 128 -20.08 -5.29 -26.17
N GLY A 129 -18.77 -5.05 -26.27
CA GLY A 129 -18.17 -3.71 -26.29
C GLY A 129 -17.86 -3.13 -24.91
N ALA A 130 -18.26 -3.78 -23.81
CA ALA A 130 -17.87 -3.35 -22.46
C ALA A 130 -16.60 -4.08 -22.02
N VAL A 131 -15.56 -3.31 -21.68
CA VAL A 131 -14.27 -3.83 -21.20
C VAL A 131 -14.01 -3.33 -19.78
N THR A 132 -13.42 -4.16 -18.94
CA THR A 132 -12.93 -3.82 -17.60
C THR A 132 -11.52 -4.35 -17.40
N MET A 133 -10.78 -3.71 -16.51
CA MET A 133 -9.48 -4.23 -16.05
C MET A 133 -9.56 -4.77 -14.63
N TRP A 134 -8.67 -5.71 -14.34
CA TRP A 134 -8.38 -6.17 -12.99
C TRP A 134 -6.93 -6.65 -12.90
N GLY A 135 -6.29 -6.43 -11.76
CA GLY A 135 -4.89 -6.76 -11.54
C GLY A 135 -4.37 -6.17 -10.24
N GLY A 136 -3.28 -6.76 -9.73
CA GLY A 136 -2.63 -6.33 -8.49
C GLY A 136 -1.21 -5.82 -8.70
N SER A 137 -0.71 -4.95 -7.81
CA SER A 137 0.66 -4.41 -7.89
C SER A 137 0.88 -3.60 -9.16
N TYR A 138 1.85 -3.99 -9.98
CA TYR A 138 2.07 -3.46 -11.32
C TYR A 138 0.81 -3.55 -12.19
N ALA A 139 0.07 -4.67 -12.14
CA ALA A 139 -1.20 -4.79 -12.87
C ALA A 139 -2.33 -3.92 -12.26
N GLY A 140 -2.10 -3.29 -11.10
CA GLY A 140 -2.90 -2.20 -10.56
C GLY A 140 -2.49 -0.84 -11.14
N PHE A 141 -1.18 -0.56 -11.24
CA PHE A 141 -0.63 0.58 -11.98
C PHE A 141 -1.14 0.60 -13.43
N ASP A 142 -1.10 -0.55 -14.12
CA ASP A 142 -1.50 -0.68 -15.53
C ASP A 142 -2.91 -0.15 -15.78
N GLN A 143 -3.82 -0.30 -14.80
CA GLN A 143 -5.19 0.16 -14.89
C GLN A 143 -5.30 1.68 -14.85
N TRP A 144 -4.57 2.32 -13.93
CA TRP A 144 -4.53 3.78 -13.83
C TRP A 144 -3.80 4.41 -15.03
N SER A 145 -2.70 3.79 -15.46
CA SER A 145 -1.98 4.20 -16.66
C SER A 145 -2.84 4.03 -17.93
N THR A 146 -3.64 2.96 -18.03
CA THR A 146 -4.61 2.81 -19.14
C THR A 146 -5.74 3.83 -19.04
N MET A 147 -6.27 4.07 -17.84
CA MET A 147 -7.35 5.02 -17.60
C MET A 147 -6.94 6.46 -17.96
N LYS A 148 -5.66 6.81 -17.79
CA LYS A 148 -5.07 8.08 -18.22
C LYS A 148 -5.31 8.38 -19.71
N GLU A 149 -5.31 7.36 -20.56
CA GLU A 149 -5.55 7.48 -22.00
C GLU A 149 -7.05 7.52 -22.37
N LEU A 150 -7.94 7.37 -21.38
CA LEU A 150 -9.40 7.50 -21.49
C LEU A 150 -10.04 6.65 -22.62
N PRO A 151 -9.74 5.35 -22.72
CA PRO A 151 -10.34 4.49 -23.75
C PRO A 151 -11.87 4.40 -23.60
N PRO A 152 -12.66 4.68 -24.66
CA PRO A 152 -14.11 4.81 -24.56
C PRO A 152 -14.82 3.50 -24.19
N HIS A 153 -14.24 2.33 -24.46
CA HIS A 153 -14.83 1.04 -24.13
C HIS A 153 -14.48 0.52 -22.73
N LEU A 154 -13.57 1.18 -22.00
CA LEU A 154 -13.27 0.85 -20.61
C LEU A 154 -14.37 1.40 -19.70
N LYS A 155 -15.14 0.51 -19.07
CA LYS A 155 -16.35 0.87 -18.31
C LYS A 155 -16.18 0.85 -16.80
N THR A 156 -15.13 0.20 -16.30
CA THR A 156 -14.72 0.20 -14.89
C THR A 156 -13.30 -0.35 -14.76
N ILE A 157 -12.65 -0.06 -13.63
CA ILE A 157 -11.39 -0.69 -13.25
C ILE A 157 -11.46 -1.18 -11.79
N VAL A 158 -10.67 -2.21 -11.50
CA VAL A 158 -10.53 -2.78 -10.15
C VAL A 158 -9.04 -2.88 -9.80
N PRO A 159 -8.39 -1.74 -9.52
CA PRO A 159 -6.99 -1.68 -9.08
C PRO A 159 -6.82 -2.28 -7.68
N VAL A 160 -5.97 -3.30 -7.57
CA VAL A 160 -5.62 -3.93 -6.29
C VAL A 160 -4.16 -3.63 -5.96
N ALA A 161 -3.85 -3.23 -4.71
CA ALA A 161 -2.48 -2.97 -4.24
C ALA A 161 -1.63 -2.21 -5.26
N SER A 162 -2.12 -1.08 -5.78
CA SER A 162 -1.53 -0.46 -6.97
C SER A 162 -0.26 0.31 -6.64
N ALA A 163 0.86 -0.11 -7.22
CA ALA A 163 2.09 0.66 -7.18
C ALA A 163 1.90 2.02 -7.86
N TYR A 164 2.54 3.06 -7.32
CA TYR A 164 2.53 4.40 -7.88
C TYR A 164 3.97 4.89 -8.06
N ALA A 165 4.31 5.20 -9.31
CA ALA A 165 5.62 5.68 -9.70
C ALA A 165 6.05 6.91 -8.86
N ALA A 166 7.12 6.74 -8.08
CA ALA A 166 7.72 7.72 -7.17
C ALA A 166 6.84 8.20 -6.00
N ALA A 167 5.76 7.49 -5.67
CA ALA A 167 5.09 7.65 -4.38
C ALA A 167 5.45 6.51 -3.41
N ASP A 168 5.59 5.28 -3.90
CA ASP A 168 6.03 4.11 -3.12
C ASP A 168 7.06 3.23 -3.84
N PHE A 169 7.04 3.22 -5.18
CA PHE A 169 7.98 2.49 -6.00
C PHE A 169 8.54 3.36 -7.13
N PRO A 170 9.86 3.38 -7.41
CA PRO A 170 10.89 2.52 -6.82
C PRO A 170 11.39 2.99 -5.44
N PHE A 171 11.06 4.22 -5.02
CA PHE A 171 11.46 4.79 -3.73
C PHE A 171 10.28 5.39 -2.99
N PHE A 172 10.41 5.53 -1.68
CA PHE A 172 9.50 6.32 -0.83
C PHE A 172 10.24 7.55 -0.32
N LYS A 173 9.67 8.74 -0.54
CA LYS A 173 10.23 10.03 -0.08
C LYS A 173 11.73 10.18 -0.35
N ASN A 174 12.09 9.92 -1.61
CA ASN A 174 13.45 10.02 -2.15
C ASN A 174 14.45 8.99 -1.58
N VAL A 175 14.00 7.97 -0.86
CA VAL A 175 14.83 6.88 -0.32
C VAL A 175 14.52 5.58 -1.06
N GLY A 176 15.50 5.09 -1.83
CA GLY A 176 15.37 3.85 -2.61
C GLY A 176 15.48 2.58 -1.77
N TYR A 177 15.10 1.46 -2.38
CA TYR A 177 15.07 0.13 -1.79
C TYR A 177 15.92 -0.86 -2.58
N PRO A 178 16.76 -1.69 -1.95
CA PRO A 178 17.42 -2.78 -2.66
C PRO A 178 16.45 -3.79 -3.29
N TYR A 179 15.22 -3.85 -2.79
CA TYR A 179 14.12 -4.61 -3.40
C TYR A 179 13.89 -4.26 -4.88
N GLU A 180 14.17 -3.03 -5.31
CA GLU A 180 14.09 -2.62 -6.72
C GLU A 180 14.89 -3.56 -7.62
N MET A 181 16.09 -3.96 -7.20
CA MET A 181 16.94 -4.88 -7.97
C MET A 181 16.41 -6.32 -7.94
N GLN A 182 15.78 -6.73 -6.84
CA GLN A 182 15.10 -8.02 -6.74
C GLN A 182 13.93 -8.09 -7.72
N TRP A 183 13.10 -7.04 -7.79
CA TRP A 183 12.00 -6.95 -8.74
C TRP A 183 12.49 -6.83 -10.20
N LEU A 184 13.49 -6.00 -10.49
CA LEU A 184 14.07 -5.90 -11.83
C LEU A 184 14.69 -7.22 -12.31
N THR A 185 15.18 -8.04 -11.38
CA THR A 185 15.67 -9.39 -11.69
C THR A 185 14.52 -10.36 -11.95
N TYR A 186 13.42 -10.25 -11.20
CA TYR A 186 12.20 -11.02 -11.46
C TYR A 186 11.67 -10.77 -12.87
N THR A 187 11.65 -9.52 -13.31
CA THR A 187 11.15 -9.11 -14.62
C THR A 187 12.23 -9.09 -15.71
N SER A 188 13.43 -9.62 -15.44
CA SER A 188 14.51 -9.69 -16.43
C SER A 188 14.22 -10.75 -17.50
N GLY A 189 14.49 -10.42 -18.77
CA GLY A 189 14.17 -11.27 -19.93
C GLY A 189 12.72 -11.14 -20.38
N VAL A 190 12.15 -12.20 -20.95
CA VAL A 190 10.74 -12.26 -21.37
C VAL A 190 9.85 -13.07 -20.42
N THR A 191 10.42 -14.03 -19.67
CA THR A 191 9.70 -14.79 -18.62
C THR A 191 10.06 -14.28 -17.23
N GLY A 192 9.25 -14.64 -16.22
CA GLY A 192 9.52 -14.28 -14.82
C GLY A 192 10.56 -15.19 -14.17
N GLN A 193 11.47 -14.64 -13.38
CA GLN A 193 12.48 -15.39 -12.61
C GLN A 193 11.98 -15.72 -11.19
N GLY A 194 10.79 -16.34 -11.08
CA GLY A 194 10.06 -16.48 -9.81
C GLY A 194 10.80 -17.20 -8.69
N ASN A 195 11.55 -18.27 -9.01
CA ASN A 195 12.35 -19.00 -8.02
C ASN A 195 13.47 -18.15 -7.44
N LEU A 196 14.19 -17.42 -8.30
CA LEU A 196 15.25 -16.52 -7.84
C LEU A 196 14.66 -15.34 -7.07
N PHE A 197 13.55 -14.77 -7.53
CA PHE A 197 12.84 -13.71 -6.80
C PHE A 197 12.43 -14.14 -5.39
N GLY A 198 11.96 -15.37 -5.22
CA GLY A 198 11.56 -15.94 -3.93
C GLY A 198 12.71 -16.48 -3.05
N GLU A 199 13.96 -16.44 -3.51
CA GLU A 199 15.11 -16.93 -2.75
C GLU A 199 15.59 -15.87 -1.74
N SER A 200 14.86 -15.71 -0.63
CA SER A 200 15.15 -14.70 0.39
C SER A 200 16.60 -14.76 0.89
N ALA A 201 17.19 -15.96 1.04
CA ALA A 201 18.57 -16.10 1.52
C ALA A 201 19.59 -15.47 0.56
N PHE A 202 19.40 -15.64 -0.75
CA PHE A 202 20.24 -15.00 -1.77
C PHE A 202 20.13 -13.47 -1.70
N TRP A 203 18.91 -12.93 -1.66
CA TRP A 203 18.71 -11.48 -1.65
C TRP A 203 19.25 -10.84 -0.37
N ILE A 204 18.97 -11.44 0.79
CA ILE A 204 19.52 -10.99 2.07
C ILE A 204 21.05 -11.05 2.02
N GLN A 205 21.64 -12.13 1.51
CA GLN A 205 23.09 -12.21 1.32
C GLN A 205 23.61 -11.05 0.47
N LYS A 206 23.01 -10.76 -0.69
CA LYS A 206 23.47 -9.70 -1.61
C LYS A 206 23.29 -8.30 -1.04
N PHE A 207 22.19 -8.04 -0.36
CA PHE A 207 21.95 -6.77 0.31
C PHE A 207 22.93 -6.56 1.48
N ARG A 208 23.24 -7.62 2.23
CA ARG A 208 24.28 -7.62 3.26
C ARG A 208 25.68 -7.42 2.70
N GLU A 209 26.05 -8.09 1.61
CA GLU A 209 27.35 -7.91 0.95
C GLU A 209 27.57 -6.43 0.59
N ARG A 210 26.59 -5.77 -0.05
CA ARG A 210 26.63 -4.32 -0.32
C ARG A 210 26.79 -3.50 0.97
N TYR A 211 25.91 -3.77 1.95
CA TYR A 211 25.83 -3.01 3.18
C TYR A 211 27.11 -3.08 4.01
N LEU A 212 27.67 -4.28 4.19
CA LEU A 212 28.90 -4.54 4.97
C LEU A 212 30.15 -4.00 4.27
N ALA A 213 30.16 -3.99 2.94
CA ALA A 213 31.22 -3.37 2.16
C ALA A 213 31.15 -1.84 2.15
N ASN A 214 30.08 -1.25 2.71
CA ASN A 214 29.75 0.17 2.59
C ASN A 214 29.78 0.66 1.12
N ALA A 215 29.27 -0.17 0.22
CA ALA A 215 29.28 0.08 -1.21
C ALA A 215 28.15 1.04 -1.62
N PRO A 216 28.37 1.85 -2.68
CA PRO A 216 27.33 2.69 -3.24
C PRO A 216 26.06 1.93 -3.58
N PHE A 217 24.92 2.57 -3.36
CA PHE A 217 23.63 1.99 -3.72
C PHE A 217 23.53 1.77 -5.24
N ARG A 218 24.07 2.70 -6.04
CA ARG A 218 24.08 2.61 -7.51
C ARG A 218 24.75 1.34 -8.04
N ASP A 219 25.71 0.77 -7.31
CA ASP A 219 26.44 -0.44 -7.71
C ASP A 219 25.68 -1.75 -7.40
N LEU A 220 24.45 -1.68 -6.87
CA LEU A 220 23.66 -2.87 -6.53
C LEU A 220 23.43 -3.79 -7.74
N ASP A 221 23.28 -3.25 -8.94
CA ASP A 221 23.14 -4.02 -10.18
C ASP A 221 24.38 -4.89 -10.47
N LYS A 222 25.59 -4.35 -10.25
CA LYS A 222 26.86 -5.09 -10.39
C LYS A 222 27.01 -6.15 -9.32
N ILE A 223 26.60 -5.86 -8.08
CA ILE A 223 26.69 -6.81 -6.94
C ILE A 223 25.79 -8.03 -7.17
N VAL A 224 24.59 -7.80 -7.70
CA VAL A 224 23.62 -8.85 -8.04
C VAL A 224 23.97 -9.52 -9.38
N GLY A 225 24.67 -8.82 -10.29
CA GLY A 225 25.00 -9.29 -11.63
C GLY A 225 23.92 -9.03 -12.68
N ASN A 226 22.92 -8.18 -12.38
CA ASN A 226 21.84 -7.79 -13.29
C ASN A 226 22.00 -6.33 -13.73
N THR A 227 22.93 -6.08 -14.66
CA THR A 227 23.22 -4.72 -15.17
C THR A 227 22.09 -4.22 -16.09
N SER A 228 21.08 -3.60 -15.48
CA SER A 228 19.88 -3.12 -16.18
C SER A 228 20.02 -1.66 -16.63
N THR A 229 19.62 -1.36 -17.87
CA THR A 229 19.44 0.03 -18.33
C THR A 229 18.35 0.75 -17.55
N VAL A 230 17.31 0.03 -17.12
CA VAL A 230 16.21 0.57 -16.31
C VAL A 230 16.73 1.03 -14.95
N TRP A 231 17.56 0.22 -14.30
CA TRP A 231 18.20 0.59 -13.03
C TRP A 231 19.00 1.89 -13.15
N ARG A 232 19.87 1.96 -14.16
CA ARG A 232 20.69 3.16 -14.39
C ARG A 232 19.84 4.40 -14.61
N LYS A 233 18.77 4.28 -15.39
CA LYS A 233 17.80 5.36 -15.62
C LYS A 233 17.10 5.77 -14.34
N TRP A 234 16.61 4.84 -13.51
CA TRP A 234 15.97 5.17 -12.23
C TRP A 234 16.92 5.91 -11.29
N MET A 235 18.22 5.57 -11.30
CA MET A 235 19.23 6.26 -10.50
C MET A 235 19.59 7.67 -11.01
N GLU A 236 19.10 8.08 -12.18
CA GLU A 236 19.16 9.47 -12.68
C GLU A 236 17.97 10.32 -12.18
N HIS A 237 16.94 9.68 -11.62
CA HIS A 237 15.70 10.31 -11.17
C HIS A 237 15.41 10.05 -9.67
N PRO A 238 16.24 10.55 -8.73
CA PRO A 238 16.11 10.29 -7.28
C PRO A 238 14.96 11.06 -6.59
N ALA A 239 14.16 11.79 -7.35
CA ALA A 239 13.04 12.60 -6.88
C ALA A 239 11.81 12.39 -7.78
N PRO A 240 10.58 12.63 -7.29
CA PRO A 240 9.34 12.51 -8.08
C PRO A 240 9.22 13.65 -9.11
N ASP A 241 10.09 13.63 -10.11
CA ASP A 241 10.21 14.66 -11.15
C ASP A 241 9.29 14.42 -12.36
N ALA A 242 9.56 15.12 -13.47
CA ALA A 242 8.79 15.03 -14.70
C ALA A 242 8.78 13.61 -15.32
N TYR A 243 9.83 12.81 -15.10
CA TYR A 243 9.91 11.45 -15.62
C TYR A 243 8.86 10.55 -14.95
N TRP A 244 8.77 10.61 -13.62
CA TRP A 244 7.80 9.80 -12.86
C TRP A 244 6.37 10.32 -12.98
N SER A 245 6.17 11.63 -12.89
CA SER A 245 4.83 12.22 -13.01
C SER A 245 4.19 12.00 -14.39
N ALA A 246 5.00 11.78 -15.42
CA ALA A 246 4.51 11.37 -16.73
C ALA A 246 3.87 9.97 -16.76
N MET A 247 4.01 9.14 -15.73
CA MET A 247 3.47 7.77 -15.68
C MET A 247 2.07 7.70 -15.08
N ALA A 248 1.66 8.70 -14.29
CA ALA A 248 0.35 8.77 -13.65
C ALA A 248 -0.63 9.69 -14.42
N PRO A 249 -1.96 9.60 -14.16
CA PRO A 249 -2.91 10.57 -14.68
C PRO A 249 -2.63 11.98 -14.16
N THR A 250 -2.74 12.98 -15.03
CA THR A 250 -2.73 14.40 -14.62
C THR A 250 -4.05 14.79 -13.94
N HIS A 251 -4.07 15.92 -13.23
CA HIS A 251 -5.32 16.45 -12.63
C HIS A 251 -6.45 16.61 -13.65
N ALA A 252 -6.13 17.07 -14.87
CA ALA A 252 -7.10 17.22 -15.96
C ALA A 252 -7.60 15.86 -16.49
N GLN A 253 -6.77 14.82 -16.45
CA GLN A 253 -7.19 13.46 -16.79
C GLN A 253 -8.07 12.86 -15.71
N TYR A 254 -7.74 13.01 -14.42
CA TYR A 254 -8.62 12.60 -13.31
C TYR A 254 -10.02 13.22 -13.42
N ALA A 255 -10.10 14.51 -13.74
CA ALA A 255 -11.39 15.20 -13.91
C ALA A 255 -12.27 14.61 -15.03
N ARG A 256 -11.68 13.89 -15.99
CA ARG A 256 -12.36 13.25 -17.13
C ARG A 256 -12.70 11.79 -16.90
N ILE A 257 -12.19 11.17 -15.84
CA ILE A 257 -12.56 9.81 -15.46
C ILE A 257 -14.00 9.84 -14.92
N ASN A 258 -14.91 9.10 -15.55
CA ASN A 258 -16.34 9.08 -15.16
C ASN A 258 -16.92 7.67 -15.08
N VAL A 259 -16.06 6.67 -14.85
CA VAL A 259 -16.47 5.27 -14.67
C VAL A 259 -16.47 4.89 -13.19
N PRO A 260 -17.25 3.88 -12.76
CA PRO A 260 -17.11 3.28 -11.45
C PRO A 260 -15.71 2.69 -11.23
N ILE A 261 -15.16 2.83 -10.02
CA ILE A 261 -13.85 2.32 -9.64
C ILE A 261 -13.95 1.58 -8.31
N LEU A 262 -13.33 0.40 -8.23
CA LEU A 262 -13.16 -0.34 -6.97
C LEU A 262 -11.67 -0.49 -6.66
N SER A 263 -11.15 0.37 -5.79
CA SER A 263 -9.78 0.30 -5.29
C SER A 263 -9.68 -0.64 -4.09
N ILE A 264 -8.67 -1.51 -4.05
CA ILE A 264 -8.46 -2.45 -2.94
C ILE A 264 -7.00 -2.37 -2.49
N THR A 265 -6.76 -2.27 -1.18
CA THR A 265 -5.42 -2.39 -0.59
C THR A 265 -5.50 -3.05 0.80
N GLY A 266 -4.34 -3.24 1.44
CA GLY A 266 -4.22 -3.84 2.77
C GLY A 266 -3.54 -2.90 3.75
N MET A 267 -3.77 -3.10 5.05
CA MET A 267 -3.05 -2.39 6.11
C MET A 267 -1.55 -2.71 6.15
N TYR A 268 -1.16 -3.90 5.67
CA TYR A 268 0.23 -4.37 5.65
C TYR A 268 0.75 -4.57 4.22
N ASP A 269 0.11 -3.90 3.26
CA ASP A 269 0.48 -3.91 1.85
C ASP A 269 1.60 -2.91 1.57
N GLY A 270 2.68 -3.35 0.91
CA GLY A 270 3.79 -2.50 0.53
C GLY A 270 3.39 -1.37 -0.44
N ASP A 271 2.38 -1.62 -1.28
CA ASP A 271 1.88 -0.68 -2.28
C ASP A 271 0.67 0.14 -1.75
N GLN A 272 0.43 0.13 -0.43
CA GLN A 272 -0.69 0.87 0.17
C GLN A 272 -0.60 2.37 -0.11
N THR A 273 0.60 2.93 -0.03
CA THR A 273 0.84 4.35 -0.27
C THR A 273 0.44 4.73 -1.70
N GLY A 274 0.80 3.93 -2.71
CA GLY A 274 0.43 4.17 -4.10
C GLY A 274 -1.08 4.00 -4.34
N ALA A 275 -1.67 2.93 -3.81
CA ALA A 275 -3.11 2.69 -3.92
C ALA A 275 -3.93 3.85 -3.32
N LEU A 276 -3.53 4.33 -2.14
CA LEU A 276 -4.19 5.46 -1.49
C LEU A 276 -3.88 6.80 -2.17
N THR A 277 -2.73 6.95 -2.84
CA THR A 277 -2.41 8.13 -3.63
C THR A 277 -3.36 8.24 -4.82
N TYR A 278 -3.51 7.18 -5.62
CA TYR A 278 -4.49 7.14 -6.71
C TYR A 278 -5.92 7.42 -6.22
N TYR A 279 -6.31 6.83 -5.09
CA TYR A 279 -7.61 7.10 -4.49
C TYR A 279 -7.80 8.57 -4.14
N ARG A 280 -6.85 9.15 -3.39
CA ARG A 280 -6.91 10.54 -2.93
C ARG A 280 -6.91 11.53 -4.10
N GLU A 281 -6.08 11.32 -5.11
CA GLU A 281 -6.04 12.20 -6.29
C GLU A 281 -7.34 12.14 -7.09
N HIS A 282 -7.90 10.95 -7.33
CA HIS A 282 -9.22 10.85 -7.97
C HIS A 282 -10.32 11.50 -7.13
N MET A 283 -10.28 11.36 -5.80
CA MET A 283 -11.24 12.02 -4.89
C MET A 283 -11.06 13.55 -4.82
N GLN A 284 -9.86 14.05 -5.07
CA GLN A 284 -9.57 15.48 -5.11
C GLN A 284 -9.99 16.11 -6.44
N TYR A 285 -9.64 15.49 -7.57
CA TYR A 285 -9.77 16.09 -8.90
C TYR A 285 -10.92 15.54 -9.75
N GLY A 286 -11.48 14.38 -9.42
CA GLY A 286 -12.61 13.79 -10.13
C GLY A 286 -13.90 14.59 -10.00
N SER A 287 -14.81 14.39 -10.96
CA SER A 287 -16.15 14.97 -10.93
C SER A 287 -16.96 14.47 -9.73
N ALA A 288 -17.97 15.22 -9.28
CA ALA A 288 -18.83 14.77 -8.18
C ALA A 288 -19.50 13.42 -8.46
N GLU A 289 -19.90 13.18 -9.72
CA GLU A 289 -20.50 11.92 -10.15
C GLU A 289 -19.50 10.75 -10.11
N ALA A 290 -18.28 10.96 -10.62
CA ALA A 290 -17.24 9.94 -10.62
C ALA A 290 -16.84 9.56 -9.18
N LYS A 291 -16.68 10.56 -8.31
CA LYS A 291 -16.36 10.36 -6.89
C LYS A 291 -17.45 9.63 -6.12
N ALA A 292 -18.72 9.78 -6.51
CA ALA A 292 -19.81 9.03 -5.90
C ALA A 292 -19.76 7.53 -6.22
N LYS A 293 -19.01 7.14 -7.27
CA LYS A 293 -18.87 5.76 -7.75
C LYS A 293 -17.45 5.18 -7.55
N HIS A 294 -16.59 5.85 -6.77
CA HIS A 294 -15.29 5.34 -6.36
C HIS A 294 -15.38 4.69 -4.98
N PHE A 295 -15.21 3.37 -4.93
CA PHE A 295 -15.21 2.56 -3.72
C PHE A 295 -13.78 2.15 -3.35
N LEU A 296 -13.52 2.03 -2.04
CA LEU A 296 -12.23 1.65 -1.46
C LEU A 296 -12.44 0.56 -0.41
N ILE A 297 -11.65 -0.51 -0.51
CA ILE A 297 -11.58 -1.57 0.49
C ILE A 297 -10.18 -1.60 1.09
N ILE A 298 -10.09 -1.55 2.42
CA ILE A 298 -8.84 -1.71 3.16
C ILE A 298 -8.99 -2.88 4.16
N GLY A 299 -8.42 -4.03 3.81
CA GLY A 299 -8.41 -5.20 4.68
C GLY A 299 -7.15 -5.33 5.54
N PRO A 300 -7.09 -6.29 6.47
CA PRO A 300 -5.91 -6.53 7.32
C PRO A 300 -4.86 -7.39 6.61
N TRP A 301 -4.64 -7.15 5.32
CA TRP A 301 -3.87 -8.02 4.45
C TRP A 301 -2.48 -7.47 4.15
N ASP A 302 -1.56 -8.37 3.83
CA ASP A 302 -0.32 -8.05 3.15
C ASP A 302 -0.52 -7.94 1.62
N HIS A 303 0.58 -7.69 0.91
CA HIS A 303 0.58 -7.49 -0.53
C HIS A 303 -0.06 -8.65 -1.32
N ALA A 304 0.16 -9.90 -0.94
CA ALA A 304 -0.46 -11.06 -1.59
C ALA A 304 -1.92 -11.23 -1.15
N GLY A 305 -2.20 -10.99 0.13
CA GLY A 305 -3.51 -11.09 0.76
C GLY A 305 -4.55 -10.13 0.20
N THR A 306 -4.15 -8.99 -0.37
CA THR A 306 -5.08 -8.08 -1.08
C THR A 306 -5.81 -8.75 -2.26
N ARG A 307 -5.21 -9.79 -2.86
CA ARG A 307 -5.80 -10.61 -3.93
C ARG A 307 -6.40 -11.91 -3.42
N THR A 308 -5.76 -12.48 -2.39
CA THR A 308 -6.09 -13.79 -1.82
C THR A 308 -6.10 -13.70 -0.30
N PRO A 309 -7.16 -13.10 0.30
CA PRO A 309 -7.23 -12.86 1.74
C PRO A 309 -6.92 -14.10 2.58
N LYS A 310 -6.06 -13.91 3.58
CA LYS A 310 -5.77 -14.89 4.63
C LYS A 310 -6.05 -14.26 5.99
N ALA A 311 -6.34 -15.12 6.96
CA ALA A 311 -6.57 -14.72 8.35
C ALA A 311 -5.27 -14.42 9.11
N GLU A 312 -4.09 -14.57 8.49
CA GLU A 312 -2.80 -14.43 9.15
C GLU A 312 -1.86 -13.57 8.33
N VAL A 313 -1.20 -12.61 9.00
CA VAL A 313 -0.17 -11.75 8.41
C VAL A 313 0.89 -11.43 9.47
N GLY A 314 2.17 -11.65 9.16
CA GLY A 314 3.29 -11.12 9.95
C GLY A 314 3.30 -11.50 11.44
N GLY A 315 2.70 -12.63 11.81
CA GLY A 315 2.57 -13.08 13.20
C GLY A 315 1.28 -12.65 13.92
N LEU A 316 0.36 -11.98 13.22
CA LEU A 316 -1.00 -11.69 13.68
C LEU A 316 -2.00 -12.70 13.10
N THR A 317 -3.09 -12.93 13.83
CA THR A 317 -4.26 -13.70 13.38
C THR A 317 -5.50 -12.82 13.52
N PHE A 318 -6.36 -12.83 12.51
CA PHE A 318 -7.59 -12.04 12.41
C PHE A 318 -8.82 -12.95 12.39
N GLY A 319 -9.96 -12.43 12.86
CA GLY A 319 -11.23 -13.15 12.80
C GLY A 319 -11.66 -13.52 11.38
N ALA A 320 -12.51 -14.54 11.27
CA ALA A 320 -13.03 -15.07 10.00
C ALA A 320 -13.56 -14.02 9.00
N PRO A 321 -14.19 -12.90 9.41
CA PRO A 321 -14.62 -11.85 8.47
C PRO A 321 -13.49 -11.21 7.66
N SER A 322 -12.22 -11.35 8.07
CA SER A 322 -11.06 -10.85 7.31
C SER A 322 -10.83 -11.61 5.99
N VAL A 323 -11.33 -12.85 5.87
CA VAL A 323 -11.18 -13.69 4.69
C VAL A 323 -12.34 -13.45 3.73
N LEU A 324 -12.22 -12.38 2.94
CA LEU A 324 -13.24 -12.00 1.97
C LEU A 324 -13.14 -12.87 0.70
N ASP A 325 -14.28 -13.37 0.20
CA ASP A 325 -14.34 -14.02 -1.10
C ASP A 325 -14.22 -12.96 -2.21
N MET A 326 -12.97 -12.73 -2.64
CA MET A 326 -12.64 -11.76 -3.67
C MET A 326 -13.27 -12.11 -5.02
N ASN A 327 -13.41 -13.39 -5.36
CA ASN A 327 -13.99 -13.78 -6.64
C ASN A 327 -15.47 -13.44 -6.69
N LYS A 328 -16.20 -13.73 -5.61
CA LYS A 328 -17.60 -13.33 -5.45
C LYS A 328 -17.77 -11.82 -5.52
N LEU A 329 -16.97 -11.06 -4.75
CA LEU A 329 -17.06 -9.60 -4.73
C LEU A 329 -16.83 -8.98 -6.12
N HIS A 330 -15.79 -9.41 -6.84
CA HIS A 330 -15.50 -8.89 -8.17
C HIS A 330 -16.60 -9.25 -9.17
N LYS A 331 -17.17 -10.46 -9.08
CA LYS A 331 -18.31 -10.85 -9.90
C LYS A 331 -19.51 -9.93 -9.65
N GLU A 332 -19.88 -9.69 -8.39
CA GLU A 332 -20.97 -8.79 -8.03
C GLU A 332 -20.69 -7.35 -8.52
N TRP A 333 -19.45 -6.89 -8.42
CA TRP A 333 -19.04 -5.58 -8.92
C TRP A 333 -19.23 -5.47 -10.44
N TRP A 334 -18.79 -6.46 -11.21
CA TRP A 334 -18.95 -6.44 -12.66
C TRP A 334 -20.39 -6.70 -13.11
N ASP A 335 -21.15 -7.50 -12.39
CA ASP A 335 -22.57 -7.69 -12.68
C ASP A 335 -23.32 -6.36 -12.52
N TRP A 336 -22.96 -5.56 -11.51
CA TRP A 336 -23.52 -4.22 -11.31
C TRP A 336 -23.07 -3.19 -12.35
N THR A 337 -21.80 -3.19 -12.71
CA THR A 337 -21.19 -2.09 -13.50
C THR A 337 -21.16 -2.36 -15.01
N LEU A 338 -21.20 -3.63 -15.43
CA LEU A 338 -21.12 -4.05 -16.84
C LEU A 338 -22.39 -4.75 -17.34
N LYS A 339 -23.30 -5.11 -16.43
CA LYS A 339 -24.58 -5.77 -16.71
C LYS A 339 -25.70 -5.05 -15.95
N SER A 340 -26.84 -5.72 -15.77
CA SER A 340 -28.01 -5.19 -15.05
C SER A 340 -28.12 -5.70 -13.60
N GLY A 341 -27.00 -6.09 -12.98
CA GLY A 341 -26.96 -6.63 -11.62
C GLY A 341 -27.12 -5.55 -10.54
N ALA A 342 -27.34 -5.99 -9.30
CA ALA A 342 -27.40 -5.12 -8.14
C ALA A 342 -26.00 -4.81 -7.60
N LYS A 343 -25.82 -3.60 -7.02
CA LYS A 343 -24.57 -3.22 -6.33
C LYS A 343 -24.22 -4.25 -5.24
N PRO A 344 -22.94 -4.64 -5.09
CA PRO A 344 -22.51 -5.52 -4.01
C PRO A 344 -23.03 -5.05 -2.65
N GLU A 345 -23.62 -5.98 -1.88
CA GLU A 345 -24.14 -5.70 -0.53
C GLU A 345 -23.01 -5.34 0.44
N PHE A 346 -21.84 -5.95 0.24
CA PHE A 346 -20.64 -5.66 1.02
C PHE A 346 -20.26 -4.16 0.96
N LEU A 347 -20.48 -3.49 -0.18
CA LEU A 347 -20.14 -2.08 -0.37
C LEU A 347 -21.21 -1.15 0.21
N LYS A 348 -21.46 -1.22 1.52
CA LYS A 348 -22.52 -0.44 2.21
C LYS A 348 -22.30 1.08 2.10
N LYS A 349 -21.03 1.49 2.14
CA LYS A 349 -20.55 2.87 1.96
C LYS A 349 -19.38 2.86 0.97
N ARG A 350 -18.85 4.04 0.62
CA ARG A 350 -17.72 4.17 -0.33
C ARG A 350 -16.42 3.61 0.22
N VAL A 351 -16.20 3.67 1.53
CA VAL A 351 -15.02 3.07 2.18
C VAL A 351 -15.47 1.93 3.07
N ALA A 352 -14.95 0.74 2.82
CA ALA A 352 -15.02 -0.39 3.73
C ALA A 352 -13.62 -0.64 4.31
N TYR A 353 -13.50 -0.68 5.63
CA TYR A 353 -12.21 -0.85 6.30
C TYR A 353 -12.32 -1.82 7.46
N TYR A 354 -11.28 -2.62 7.66
CA TYR A 354 -11.22 -3.59 8.75
C TYR A 354 -10.59 -2.99 10.01
N VAL A 355 -11.16 -3.23 11.19
CA VAL A 355 -10.60 -2.80 12.48
C VAL A 355 -9.92 -3.98 13.16
N THR A 356 -8.58 -4.01 13.11
CA THR A 356 -7.82 -5.08 13.78
C THR A 356 -7.98 -4.99 15.31
N GLY A 357 -7.98 -6.13 16.00
CA GLY A 357 -8.18 -6.21 17.45
C GLY A 357 -9.66 -6.07 17.89
N LYS A 358 -10.53 -5.60 16.99
CA LYS A 358 -11.99 -5.70 17.09
C LYS A 358 -12.56 -6.77 16.14
N ASP A 359 -11.84 -7.04 15.05
CA ASP A 359 -12.10 -8.05 14.03
C ASP A 359 -13.42 -7.86 13.27
N GLU A 360 -13.73 -6.60 12.96
CA GLU A 360 -14.94 -6.19 12.26
C GLU A 360 -14.67 -5.30 11.03
N TRP A 361 -15.57 -5.39 10.04
CA TRP A 361 -15.64 -4.43 8.95
C TRP A 361 -16.51 -3.23 9.35
N LYS A 362 -15.96 -2.04 9.23
CA LYS A 362 -16.67 -0.76 9.36
C LYS A 362 -16.74 -0.05 8.01
N TYR A 363 -17.63 0.93 7.94
CA TYR A 363 -18.02 1.58 6.69
C TYR A 363 -18.13 3.09 6.88
N ALA A 364 -17.56 3.86 5.95
CA ALA A 364 -17.58 5.32 5.98
C ALA A 364 -17.80 5.92 4.58
N ASP A 365 -18.34 7.14 4.54
CA ASP A 365 -18.58 7.84 3.27
C ASP A 365 -17.28 8.34 2.62
N SER A 366 -16.21 8.57 3.39
CA SER A 366 -14.86 8.89 2.92
C SER A 366 -13.82 8.52 3.98
N LEU A 367 -12.51 8.60 3.65
CA LEU A 367 -11.44 8.38 4.63
C LEU A 367 -11.46 9.44 5.75
N GLU A 368 -11.79 10.69 5.41
CA GLU A 368 -11.86 11.81 6.34
C GLU A 368 -13.04 11.70 7.30
N ALA A 369 -14.06 10.91 6.95
CA ALA A 369 -15.24 10.68 7.78
C ALA A 369 -15.04 9.55 8.82
N ILE A 370 -13.90 8.84 8.80
CA ILE A 370 -13.63 7.72 9.71
C ILE A 370 -13.33 8.23 11.12
N SER A 371 -12.31 9.09 11.27
CA SER A 371 -11.89 9.64 12.55
C SER A 371 -12.55 11.00 12.77
N SER A 372 -13.38 11.09 13.80
CA SER A 372 -14.12 12.31 14.15
C SER A 372 -13.38 13.21 15.14
N ALA A 373 -12.27 12.72 15.71
CA ALA A 373 -11.47 13.43 16.70
C ALA A 373 -9.97 13.16 16.52
N THR A 374 -9.15 14.01 17.14
CA THR A 374 -7.71 13.80 17.24
C THR A 374 -7.29 13.85 18.71
N ASP A 375 -6.41 12.95 19.12
CA ASP A 375 -5.71 13.05 20.40
C ASP A 375 -4.25 13.44 20.16
N THR A 376 -3.74 14.38 20.95
CA THR A 376 -2.37 14.90 20.81
C THR A 376 -1.54 14.47 22.00
N LEU A 377 -0.43 13.80 21.72
CA LEU A 377 0.55 13.35 22.69
C LEU A 377 1.87 14.10 22.48
N TYR A 378 2.25 14.95 23.43
CA TYR A 378 3.54 15.65 23.44
C TYR A 378 4.66 14.71 23.89
N LEU A 379 5.81 14.81 23.24
CA LEU A 379 7.04 14.15 23.65
C LEU A 379 7.63 14.89 24.86
N THR A 380 8.12 14.15 25.85
CA THR A 380 8.84 14.71 27.00
C THR A 380 9.82 13.70 27.58
N SER A 381 10.93 14.16 28.15
CA SER A 381 11.93 13.33 28.80
C SER A 381 12.72 14.15 29.84
N ASN A 382 13.62 13.48 30.54
CA ASN A 382 14.66 14.11 31.38
C ASN A 382 16.01 14.27 30.64
N GLY A 383 16.00 14.21 29.30
CA GLY A 383 17.20 14.20 28.44
C GLY A 383 17.75 12.80 28.15
N HIS A 384 17.06 11.77 28.65
CA HIS A 384 17.34 10.36 28.40
C HIS A 384 16.08 9.71 27.83
N ALA A 385 16.15 9.34 26.55
CA ALA A 385 15.11 8.64 25.81
C ALA A 385 15.74 7.57 24.90
N ASP A 386 16.97 7.13 25.19
CA ASP A 386 17.87 6.41 24.28
C ASP A 386 17.60 4.90 24.19
N SER A 387 16.70 4.35 25.02
CA SER A 387 16.34 2.93 24.98
C SER A 387 14.91 2.66 25.44
N VAL A 388 14.45 1.42 25.30
CA VAL A 388 13.15 0.98 25.82
C VAL A 388 13.09 0.93 27.35
N PHE A 389 14.23 0.88 28.03
CA PHE A 389 14.31 0.85 29.49
C PHE A 389 14.42 2.26 30.09
N GLU A 390 14.97 3.19 29.33
CA GLU A 390 15.11 4.61 29.65
C GLU A 390 14.35 5.43 28.59
N SER A 391 13.06 5.11 28.39
CA SER A 391 12.24 5.78 27.39
C SER A 391 11.76 7.15 27.87
N GLY A 392 11.66 8.11 26.95
CA GLY A 392 10.83 9.29 27.15
C GLY A 392 9.34 8.93 27.26
N ARG A 393 8.50 9.95 27.46
CA ARG A 393 7.05 9.81 27.64
C ARG A 393 6.30 10.53 26.53
N LEU A 394 5.20 9.91 26.10
CA LEU A 394 4.13 10.54 25.32
C LEU A 394 3.04 10.98 26.31
N THR A 395 2.89 12.29 26.49
CA THR A 395 1.97 12.87 27.49
C THR A 395 0.80 13.59 26.81
N PRO A 396 -0.43 13.46 27.34
CA PRO A 396 -1.60 14.04 26.70
C PRO A 396 -1.51 15.57 26.65
N HIS A 397 -2.28 16.19 25.75
CA HIS A 397 -2.32 17.63 25.55
C HIS A 397 -2.58 18.47 26.82
N THR A 398 -3.11 17.88 27.89
CA THR A 398 -3.28 18.53 29.21
C THR A 398 -1.95 18.76 29.94
N HIS A 399 -0.89 18.07 29.55
CA HIS A 399 0.47 18.22 30.07
C HIS A 399 1.31 18.95 29.02
N GLN A 400 1.23 20.28 29.02
CA GLN A 400 1.94 21.10 28.04
C GLN A 400 3.47 20.99 28.22
N PRO A 401 4.24 21.02 27.12
CA PRO A 401 5.70 21.09 27.19
C PRO A 401 6.18 22.28 28.01
N VAL A 402 7.26 22.09 28.77
CA VAL A 402 7.84 23.13 29.63
C VAL A 402 9.08 23.75 28.99
N ALA A 403 9.34 25.03 29.28
CA ALA A 403 10.48 25.76 28.72
C ALA A 403 11.84 25.12 29.05
N SER A 404 11.97 24.54 30.25
CA SER A 404 13.22 23.93 30.74
C SER A 404 13.40 22.46 30.34
N ALA A 405 12.54 21.92 29.46
CA ALA A 405 12.64 20.52 29.05
C ALA A 405 13.99 20.30 28.33
N PRO A 406 14.88 19.43 28.88
CA PRO A 406 16.14 19.12 28.23
C PRO A 406 15.86 18.38 26.91
N PRO A 407 16.63 18.63 25.83
CA PRO A 407 16.46 17.90 24.59
C PRO A 407 17.06 16.50 24.67
N ASP A 408 16.55 15.57 23.86
CA ASP A 408 17.11 14.23 23.69
C ASP A 408 18.15 14.22 22.57
N LYS A 409 19.14 13.34 22.65
CA LYS A 409 20.25 13.27 21.68
C LYS A 409 20.59 11.84 21.33
N TRP A 410 21.03 11.63 20.10
CA TRP A 410 21.61 10.36 19.67
C TRP A 410 22.69 10.59 18.61
N THR A 411 23.47 9.52 18.38
CA THR A 411 24.52 9.50 17.36
C THR A 411 24.17 8.47 16.30
N TYR A 412 24.23 8.89 15.04
CA TYR A 412 24.14 7.99 13.90
C TYR A 412 25.50 7.91 13.21
N ASP A 413 26.14 6.75 13.29
CA ASP A 413 27.32 6.41 12.49
C ASP A 413 26.92 5.50 11.31
N PRO A 414 26.97 5.97 10.05
CA PRO A 414 26.69 5.13 8.87
C PRO A 414 27.61 3.90 8.74
N LEU A 415 28.79 3.94 9.36
CA LEU A 415 29.77 2.85 9.36
C LEU A 415 29.53 1.82 10.45
N ASP A 416 28.63 2.08 11.40
CA ASP A 416 28.19 1.05 12.34
C ASP A 416 27.39 -0.01 11.58
N THR A 417 27.97 -1.19 11.42
CA THR A 417 27.36 -2.29 10.68
C THR A 417 26.55 -3.23 11.57
N ARG A 418 26.53 -3.04 12.90
CA ARG A 418 25.81 -3.94 13.82
C ARG A 418 24.35 -4.15 13.45
N PRO A 419 23.55 -3.13 13.05
CA PRO A 419 22.16 -3.37 12.65
C PRO A 419 22.02 -4.45 11.56
N GLY A 420 22.71 -4.28 10.41
CA GLY A 420 22.65 -5.25 9.31
C GLY A 420 23.45 -6.54 9.56
N ALA A 421 24.49 -6.47 10.37
CA ALA A 421 25.33 -7.62 10.70
C ALA A 421 24.67 -8.55 11.74
N GLU A 422 23.95 -7.98 12.71
CA GLU A 422 23.43 -8.68 13.88
C GLU A 422 21.93 -8.97 13.82
N LEU A 423 21.12 -8.06 13.25
CA LEU A 423 19.66 -8.20 13.24
C LEU A 423 19.08 -8.73 11.92
N GLU A 424 19.76 -8.47 10.80
CA GLU A 424 19.25 -8.67 9.43
C GLU A 424 19.98 -9.81 8.71
N LYS A 425 20.10 -10.97 9.37
CA LYS A 425 20.80 -12.15 8.84
C LYS A 425 19.90 -13.14 8.09
N GLU A 426 18.60 -13.02 8.30
CA GLU A 426 17.58 -13.96 7.87
C GLU A 426 16.27 -13.23 7.64
N ASP A 427 15.36 -13.91 6.96
CA ASP A 427 14.00 -13.43 6.74
C ASP A 427 13.22 -13.47 8.06
N ILE A 428 12.32 -12.51 8.26
CA ILE A 428 11.54 -12.38 9.49
C ILE A 428 10.07 -12.65 9.16
N GLU A 429 9.64 -13.90 9.26
CA GLU A 429 8.25 -14.29 8.96
C GLU A 429 7.23 -13.52 9.82
N LYS A 430 7.54 -13.28 11.09
CA LYS A 430 6.68 -12.58 12.05
C LYS A 430 7.03 -11.09 12.17
N TYR A 431 7.29 -10.43 11.05
CA TYR A 431 7.82 -9.05 11.02
C TYR A 431 6.94 -8.00 11.72
N ILE A 432 5.64 -8.24 11.93
CA ILE A 432 4.75 -7.30 12.63
C ILE A 432 4.88 -7.43 14.15
N THR A 433 5.13 -8.64 14.66
CA THR A 433 5.25 -8.91 16.11
C THR A 433 6.70 -9.05 16.59
N ASP A 434 7.66 -9.01 15.67
CA ASP A 434 9.08 -8.98 15.98
C ASP A 434 9.47 -7.64 16.64
N GLN A 435 10.21 -7.72 17.75
CA GLN A 435 10.58 -6.56 18.54
C GLN A 435 12.03 -6.12 18.35
N ARG A 436 12.83 -6.81 17.52
CA ARG A 436 14.30 -6.65 17.52
C ARG A 436 14.73 -5.23 17.24
N TYR A 437 14.10 -4.54 16.29
CA TYR A 437 14.43 -3.16 15.95
C TYR A 437 14.00 -2.17 17.03
N ALA A 438 12.85 -2.41 17.66
CA ALA A 438 12.37 -1.56 18.75
C ALA A 438 13.22 -1.72 20.02
N LEU A 439 13.82 -2.89 20.23
CA LEU A 439 14.64 -3.21 21.41
C LEU A 439 16.13 -2.91 21.21
N ASN A 440 16.63 -2.82 19.97
CA ASN A 440 18.05 -2.68 19.66
C ASN A 440 18.31 -1.49 18.73
N LEU A 441 18.47 -0.30 19.32
CA LEU A 441 18.82 0.92 18.57
C LEU A 441 20.32 1.12 18.38
N PHE A 442 21.17 0.40 19.11
CA PHE A 442 22.63 0.55 19.08
C PHE A 442 23.12 1.99 19.32
N GLY A 443 22.35 2.80 20.06
CA GLY A 443 22.63 4.22 20.33
C GLY A 443 22.15 5.18 19.23
N ASN A 444 21.54 4.67 18.16
CA ASN A 444 20.97 5.44 17.06
C ASN A 444 19.45 5.57 17.20
N GLY A 445 19.03 6.54 17.99
CA GLY A 445 17.64 6.97 18.07
C GLY A 445 17.13 7.18 19.49
N VAL A 446 15.84 7.45 19.56
CA VAL A 446 15.10 7.71 20.80
C VAL A 446 13.77 6.96 20.81
N VAL A 447 13.27 6.67 22.01
CA VAL A 447 12.06 5.90 22.29
C VAL A 447 11.17 6.67 23.27
N TYR A 448 9.88 6.77 22.96
CA TYR A 448 8.88 7.34 23.85
C TYR A 448 7.70 6.39 24.04
N HIS A 449 7.25 6.20 25.28
CA HIS A 449 6.05 5.41 25.57
C HIS A 449 4.90 6.28 26.10
N SER A 450 3.68 5.97 25.72
CA SER A 450 2.49 6.55 26.35
C SER A 450 2.24 5.94 27.75
N ALA A 451 1.39 6.60 28.53
CA ALA A 451 0.67 5.91 29.60
C ALA A 451 -0.19 4.77 29.02
N PRO A 452 -0.53 3.74 29.82
CA PRO A 452 -1.48 2.74 29.37
C PRO A 452 -2.82 3.40 29.01
N PHE A 453 -3.47 2.93 27.95
CA PHE A 453 -4.80 3.40 27.59
C PHE A 453 -5.79 3.02 28.69
N GLU A 454 -6.59 3.99 29.17
CA GLU A 454 -7.53 3.78 30.26
C GLU A 454 -8.79 3.00 29.83
N GLN A 455 -9.05 2.98 28.52
CA GLN A 455 -10.16 2.31 27.86
C GLN A 455 -9.74 1.80 26.48
N ASP A 456 -10.50 0.87 25.90
CA ASP A 456 -10.33 0.48 24.49
C ASP A 456 -10.50 1.73 23.62
N THR A 457 -9.59 1.94 22.67
CA THR A 457 -9.56 3.13 21.82
C THR A 457 -9.35 2.71 20.37
N GLU A 458 -10.32 3.02 19.51
CA GLU A 458 -10.17 2.81 18.07
C GLU A 458 -9.35 3.97 17.47
N ILE A 459 -8.19 3.63 16.93
CA ILE A 459 -7.35 4.54 16.16
C ILE A 459 -7.43 4.07 14.71
N SER A 460 -8.02 4.89 13.85
CA SER A 460 -8.25 4.56 12.43
C SER A 460 -8.00 5.78 11.57
N GLY A 461 -6.92 5.77 10.79
CA GLY A 461 -6.49 6.91 10.01
C GLY A 461 -4.98 6.96 9.77
N THR A 462 -4.52 8.10 9.28
CA THR A 462 -3.10 8.43 9.14
C THR A 462 -2.66 9.25 10.35
N LEU A 463 -1.65 8.78 11.09
CA LEU A 463 -1.03 9.52 12.19
C LEU A 463 -0.29 10.75 11.65
N LYS A 464 -0.03 11.72 12.52
CA LYS A 464 0.87 12.83 12.23
C LYS A 464 1.90 12.98 13.34
N LEU A 465 3.14 13.29 12.99
CA LEU A 465 4.19 13.59 13.95
C LEU A 465 4.92 14.85 13.52
N THR A 466 5.02 15.80 14.44
CA THR A 466 5.90 16.97 14.30
C THR A 466 7.08 16.79 15.24
N VAL A 467 8.30 16.95 14.73
CA VAL A 467 9.51 17.00 15.55
C VAL A 467 10.40 18.19 15.18
N TRP A 468 11.13 18.69 16.16
CA TRP A 468 12.11 19.76 15.99
C TRP A 468 13.50 19.20 16.19
N LEU A 469 14.30 19.15 15.13
CA LEU A 469 15.62 18.52 15.15
C LEU A 469 16.71 19.53 14.78
N ALA A 470 17.85 19.45 15.46
CA ALA A 470 19.11 19.97 14.97
C ALA A 470 20.08 18.81 14.70
N MET A 471 20.93 18.97 13.70
CA MET A 471 21.98 18.02 13.35
C MET A 471 23.24 18.78 12.92
N ASP A 472 24.41 18.15 13.02
CA ASP A 472 25.69 18.72 12.63
C ASP A 472 26.16 18.31 11.22
N VAL A 473 25.36 17.49 10.53
CA VAL A 473 25.56 17.05 9.14
C VAL A 473 24.62 17.79 8.18
N PRO A 474 25.00 17.92 6.89
CA PRO A 474 24.17 18.61 5.91
C PRO A 474 22.92 17.84 5.46
N ASP A 475 22.88 16.53 5.69
CA ASP A 475 21.75 15.67 5.36
C ASP A 475 21.82 14.38 6.19
N THR A 476 20.67 13.76 6.42
CA THR A 476 20.52 12.40 6.94
C THR A 476 19.08 11.94 6.69
N ASP A 477 18.79 10.68 6.95
CA ASP A 477 17.42 10.16 6.88
C ASP A 477 16.86 10.01 8.31
N ILE A 478 15.60 10.36 8.51
CA ILE A 478 14.89 10.24 9.79
C ILE A 478 13.70 9.30 9.59
N ASN A 479 13.75 8.16 10.24
CA ASN A 479 12.72 7.14 10.24
C ASN A 479 11.93 7.20 11.55
N VAL A 480 10.62 7.00 11.46
CA VAL A 480 9.72 6.98 12.62
C VAL A 480 8.82 5.75 12.57
N ASN A 481 8.79 4.98 13.65
CA ASN A 481 7.97 3.79 13.80
C ASN A 481 7.06 3.92 15.02
N VAL A 482 5.79 3.52 14.87
CA VAL A 482 4.83 3.46 15.96
C VAL A 482 4.42 2.01 16.20
N TYR A 483 4.46 1.59 17.46
CA TYR A 483 4.06 0.26 17.90
C TYR A 483 2.98 0.33 18.98
N GLU A 484 2.13 -0.68 19.07
CA GLU A 484 1.38 -0.99 20.30
C GLU A 484 2.23 -1.92 21.16
N ILE A 485 2.42 -1.57 22.44
CA ILE A 485 2.90 -2.48 23.47
C ILE A 485 1.69 -3.10 24.15
N LEU A 486 1.59 -4.42 24.07
CA LEU A 486 0.55 -5.22 24.70
C LEU A 486 0.79 -5.37 26.20
N ARG A 487 -0.27 -5.76 26.93
CA ARG A 487 -0.22 -5.93 28.40
C ARG A 487 0.78 -7.00 28.87
N ASP A 488 1.07 -7.98 28.03
CA ASP A 488 2.05 -9.04 28.28
C ASP A 488 3.49 -8.65 27.91
N GLY A 489 3.70 -7.43 27.40
CA GLY A 489 5.00 -6.95 26.92
C GLY A 489 5.29 -7.30 25.46
N GLY A 490 4.38 -8.00 24.78
CA GLY A 490 4.41 -8.14 23.32
C GLY A 490 4.33 -6.78 22.61
N SER A 491 4.75 -6.72 21.35
CA SER A 491 4.66 -5.51 20.54
C SER A 491 4.08 -5.82 19.17
N ILE A 492 3.36 -4.85 18.61
CA ILE A 492 2.78 -4.91 17.27
C ILE A 492 3.18 -3.63 16.54
N ALA A 493 3.87 -3.76 15.40
CA ALA A 493 4.14 -2.63 14.52
C ALA A 493 2.81 -2.10 13.93
N LEU A 494 2.54 -0.81 14.10
CA LEU A 494 1.28 -0.19 13.66
C LEU A 494 1.43 0.56 12.35
N THR A 495 2.42 1.45 12.27
CA THR A 495 2.66 2.28 11.09
C THR A 495 4.05 2.92 11.18
N SER A 496 4.54 3.39 10.05
CA SER A 496 5.83 4.10 9.94
C SER A 496 5.73 5.26 8.96
N ASP A 497 6.70 6.17 9.06
CA ASP A 497 6.96 7.22 8.08
C ASP A 497 8.47 7.52 8.05
N LEU A 498 8.92 8.21 7.00
CA LEU A 498 10.33 8.48 6.72
C LEU A 498 10.45 9.92 6.19
N ILE A 499 11.57 10.59 6.43
CA ILE A 499 11.95 11.83 5.74
C ILE A 499 13.45 11.81 5.50
N ARG A 500 13.87 12.08 4.26
CA ARG A 500 15.26 12.49 3.97
C ARG A 500 15.39 13.99 4.21
N ALA A 501 16.31 14.41 5.06
CA ALA A 501 16.31 15.73 5.68
C ALA A 501 16.41 16.90 4.68
N ARG A 502 17.13 16.71 3.57
CA ARG A 502 17.19 17.71 2.49
C ARG A 502 15.85 17.94 1.79
N TYR A 503 14.90 17.02 1.89
CA TYR A 503 13.57 17.10 1.26
C TYR A 503 12.46 17.42 2.28
N ARG A 504 12.81 17.95 3.46
CA ARG A 504 11.86 18.28 4.53
C ARG A 504 10.79 19.31 4.13
N ASP A 505 11.13 20.22 3.22
CA ASP A 505 10.25 21.30 2.75
C ASP A 505 9.55 20.94 1.42
N SER A 506 10.13 20.03 0.62
CA SER A 506 9.65 19.63 -0.71
C SER A 506 10.30 18.30 -1.11
N LEU A 507 9.55 17.41 -1.76
CA LEU A 507 10.08 16.15 -2.33
C LEU A 507 10.86 16.36 -3.63
N THR A 508 10.66 17.49 -4.32
CA THR A 508 11.29 17.80 -5.62
C THR A 508 12.44 18.80 -5.51
N GLU A 509 12.46 19.62 -4.46
CA GLU A 509 13.48 20.64 -4.25
C GLU A 509 14.32 20.31 -3.02
N ALA A 510 15.56 19.89 -3.26
CA ALA A 510 16.51 19.60 -2.19
C ALA A 510 17.08 20.88 -1.56
N LYS A 511 17.05 20.95 -0.24
CA LYS A 511 17.65 22.00 0.58
C LYS A 511 18.44 21.39 1.72
N LEU A 512 19.77 21.44 1.65
CA LEU A 512 20.63 20.90 2.71
C LEU A 512 20.33 21.56 4.07
N VAL A 513 20.60 20.80 5.13
CA VAL A 513 20.50 21.26 6.51
C VAL A 513 21.75 22.07 6.87
N LYS A 514 21.56 23.20 7.55
CA LYS A 514 22.69 23.94 8.12
C LYS A 514 23.03 23.34 9.49
N ALA A 515 24.31 23.02 9.70
CA ALA A 515 24.77 22.42 10.96
C ALA A 515 24.33 23.27 12.18
N GLY A 516 23.70 22.62 13.16
CA GLY A 516 23.18 23.23 14.39
C GLY A 516 21.88 24.01 14.24
N GLU A 517 21.35 24.18 13.03
CA GLU A 517 20.06 24.82 12.81
C GLU A 517 18.92 23.89 13.23
N ILE A 518 18.01 24.41 14.06
CA ILE A 518 16.83 23.67 14.50
C ILE A 518 15.74 23.80 13.43
N ASN A 519 15.47 22.71 12.73
CA ASN A 519 14.48 22.61 11.68
C ASN A 519 13.24 21.85 12.18
N LYS A 520 12.06 22.17 11.64
CA LYS A 520 10.82 21.42 11.85
C LYS A 520 10.72 20.32 10.80
N TYR A 521 10.34 19.11 11.23
CA TYR A 521 10.08 17.97 10.35
C TYR A 521 8.65 17.48 10.58
N GLU A 522 7.89 17.33 9.50
CA GLU A 522 6.47 16.97 9.53
C GLU A 522 6.22 15.63 8.84
N PHE A 523 6.00 14.60 9.65
CA PHE A 523 5.61 13.26 9.20
C PHE A 523 4.09 13.21 9.12
N ASN A 524 3.54 13.49 7.93
CA ASN A 524 2.09 13.60 7.69
C ASN A 524 1.56 12.50 6.75
N THR A 525 2.38 11.51 6.41
CA THR A 525 2.06 10.48 5.43
C THR A 525 2.37 9.08 5.97
N PHE A 526 2.18 8.88 7.27
CA PHE A 526 2.18 7.54 7.85
C PHE A 526 1.26 6.62 7.04
N GLN A 527 1.69 5.37 6.88
CA GLN A 527 0.83 4.32 6.35
C GLN A 527 -0.49 4.31 7.14
N TRP A 528 -1.60 4.24 6.42
CA TRP A 528 -2.92 4.23 7.00
C TRP A 528 -3.12 2.93 7.78
N MET A 529 -3.68 3.02 8.98
CA MET A 529 -3.94 1.85 9.83
C MET A 529 -5.26 2.00 10.58
N SER A 530 -5.81 0.87 11.00
CA SER A 530 -7.07 0.79 11.74
C SER A 530 -7.03 -0.33 12.76
N ARG A 531 -7.09 0.07 14.03
CA ARG A 531 -6.86 -0.82 15.16
C ARG A 531 -7.62 -0.37 16.40
N LEU A 532 -8.23 -1.32 17.08
CA LEU A 532 -8.71 -1.15 18.44
C LEU A 532 -7.56 -1.43 19.41
N VAL A 533 -6.91 -0.36 19.89
CA VAL A 533 -5.89 -0.45 20.93
C VAL A 533 -6.59 -0.77 22.25
N LYS A 534 -6.19 -1.88 22.87
CA LYS A 534 -6.88 -2.38 24.06
C LYS A 534 -6.54 -1.57 25.30
N LYS A 535 -7.50 -1.47 26.22
CA LYS A 535 -7.25 -0.97 27.57
C LYS A 535 -6.04 -1.65 28.19
N GLY A 536 -5.12 -0.84 28.72
CA GLY A 536 -3.88 -1.29 29.34
C GLY A 536 -2.70 -1.47 28.38
N SER A 537 -2.93 -1.46 27.06
CA SER A 537 -1.84 -1.34 26.07
C SER A 537 -1.22 0.05 26.12
N ARG A 538 -0.05 0.25 25.50
CA ARG A 538 0.63 1.54 25.34
C ARG A 538 0.99 1.77 23.88
N LEU A 539 1.24 3.01 23.49
CA LEU A 539 1.98 3.31 22.28
C LEU A 539 3.48 3.43 22.57
N ARG A 540 4.29 2.97 21.63
CA ARG A 540 5.73 3.24 21.55
C ARG A 540 6.02 3.97 20.25
N LEU A 541 6.65 5.13 20.35
CA LEU A 541 7.22 5.87 19.23
C LEU A 541 8.74 5.65 19.25
N VAL A 542 9.31 5.23 18.12
CA VAL A 542 10.75 5.12 17.90
C VAL A 542 11.14 6.07 16.79
N ILE A 543 12.15 6.91 17.02
CA ILE A 543 12.70 7.84 16.04
C ILE A 543 14.19 7.55 15.91
N ASN A 544 14.66 7.26 14.70
CA ASN A 544 16.06 6.92 14.45
C ASN A 544 16.50 7.31 13.04
N CYS A 545 17.81 7.25 12.79
CA CYS A 545 18.29 7.22 11.41
C CYS A 545 18.25 5.77 10.89
N PRO A 546 17.66 5.50 9.71
CA PRO A 546 17.63 4.14 9.21
C PRO A 546 19.03 3.69 8.80
N ASN A 547 19.45 2.52 9.29
CA ASN A 547 20.73 1.90 8.95
C ASN A 547 20.52 0.41 8.69
N SER A 548 19.90 0.09 7.56
CA SER A 548 19.38 -1.24 7.25
C SER A 548 19.87 -1.72 5.88
N ILE A 549 19.97 -3.03 5.70
CA ILE A 549 20.23 -3.67 4.41
C ILE A 549 19.08 -3.46 3.43
N TYR A 550 17.88 -3.09 3.92
CA TYR A 550 16.65 -2.98 3.12
C TYR A 550 16.35 -1.57 2.63
N VAL A 551 17.21 -0.59 2.89
CA VAL A 551 17.06 0.79 2.40
C VAL A 551 18.36 1.34 1.82
N GLN A 552 18.23 2.34 0.96
CA GLN A 552 19.37 3.16 0.53
C GLN A 552 19.94 3.89 1.75
N LYS A 553 21.20 3.59 2.09
CA LYS A 553 21.90 4.17 3.23
C LYS A 553 22.32 5.62 2.90
N ASN A 554 22.01 6.56 3.77
CA ASN A 554 22.53 7.93 3.72
C ASN A 554 23.85 7.98 4.49
N TYR A 555 24.95 8.39 3.84
CA TYR A 555 26.25 8.51 4.49
C TYR A 555 26.47 9.91 5.10
N ASN A 556 25.42 10.73 5.13
CA ASN A 556 25.36 12.05 5.75
C ASN A 556 26.32 13.09 5.13
N SER A 557 26.80 12.85 3.90
CA SER A 557 27.80 13.71 3.26
C SER A 557 27.19 14.98 2.65
N GLY A 558 25.90 14.90 2.28
CA GLY A 558 25.18 15.92 1.51
C GLY A 558 25.30 15.75 -0.01
N GLY A 559 26.05 14.74 -0.47
CA GLY A 559 26.22 14.38 -1.88
C GLY A 559 25.02 13.64 -2.47
N VAL A 560 25.21 13.04 -3.64
CA VAL A 560 24.19 12.19 -4.28
C VAL A 560 24.17 10.84 -3.57
N VAL A 561 23.15 10.59 -2.75
CA VAL A 561 23.11 9.44 -1.84
C VAL A 561 23.31 8.09 -2.55
N ALA A 562 22.85 7.95 -3.80
CA ALA A 562 23.06 6.73 -4.57
C ALA A 562 24.54 6.43 -4.87
N ASP A 563 25.37 7.47 -4.93
CA ASP A 563 26.81 7.41 -5.25
C ASP A 563 27.69 7.37 -3.99
N GLU A 564 27.13 7.72 -2.82
CA GLU A 564 27.86 7.75 -1.57
C GLU A 564 28.30 6.35 -1.14
N SER A 565 29.48 6.30 -0.52
CA SER A 565 30.09 5.09 0.03
C SER A 565 30.59 5.33 1.45
N GLY A 566 31.19 4.31 2.06
CA GLY A 566 31.84 4.46 3.37
C GLY A 566 32.93 5.53 3.44
N LYS A 567 33.49 5.98 2.30
CA LYS A 567 34.47 7.08 2.24
C LYS A 567 33.85 8.45 2.47
N ASP A 568 32.56 8.57 2.21
CA ASP A 568 31.79 9.81 2.31
C ASP A 568 31.13 9.96 3.69
N ALA A 569 31.21 8.91 4.51
CA ALA A 569 30.55 8.79 5.80
C ALA A 569 30.90 9.92 6.76
N ARG A 570 29.85 10.55 7.31
CA ARG A 570 29.97 11.48 8.43
C ARG A 570 29.07 11.00 9.57
N THR A 571 29.65 10.86 10.75
CA THR A 571 28.86 10.62 11.96
C THR A 571 27.97 11.83 12.22
N ALA A 572 26.66 11.60 12.38
CA ALA A 572 25.67 12.62 12.67
C ALA A 572 25.33 12.63 14.16
N HIS A 573 25.35 13.82 14.76
CA HIS A 573 24.88 14.07 16.12
C HIS A 573 23.56 14.81 16.04
N ILE A 574 22.47 14.16 16.44
CA ILE A 574 21.12 14.70 16.29
C ILE A 574 20.56 15.03 17.66
N THR A 575 19.88 16.18 17.74
CA THR A 575 19.22 16.68 18.95
C THR A 575 17.74 16.91 18.66
N LEU A 576 16.86 16.26 19.42
CA LEU A 576 15.41 16.45 19.37
C LEU A 576 14.96 17.40 20.49
N TYR A 577 14.28 18.46 20.10
CA TYR A 577 13.71 19.44 21.01
C TYR A 577 12.20 19.20 21.21
N HIS A 578 11.75 19.30 22.46
CA HIS A 578 10.36 19.11 22.83
C HIS A 578 9.93 20.06 23.97
N ASN A 579 10.42 21.31 23.93
CA ASN A 579 10.04 22.36 24.89
C ASN A 579 8.83 23.17 24.40
N ASP A 580 8.36 24.11 25.23
CA ASP A 580 7.20 24.97 24.97
C ASP A 580 7.24 25.72 23.62
N LYS A 581 8.42 26.18 23.19
CA LYS A 581 8.61 26.87 21.90
C LYS A 581 8.74 25.91 20.73
N ARG A 582 9.02 24.63 20.99
CA ARG A 582 9.32 23.58 20.00
C ARG A 582 8.57 22.31 20.39
N PRO A 583 7.22 22.35 20.42
CA PRO A 583 6.44 21.21 20.89
C PRO A 583 6.50 20.09 19.84
N SER A 584 7.31 19.06 20.11
CA SER A 584 7.27 17.83 19.34
C SER A 584 6.08 16.99 19.80
N ALA A 585 5.25 16.53 18.86
CA ALA A 585 3.95 15.93 19.17
C ALA A 585 3.52 14.87 18.16
N LEU A 586 2.97 13.77 18.67
CA LEU A 586 2.29 12.73 17.92
C LEU A 586 0.77 12.98 17.99
N VAL A 587 0.10 13.01 16.84
CA VAL A 587 -1.35 13.20 16.72
C VAL A 587 -1.98 11.92 16.21
N LEU A 588 -2.92 11.41 17.00
CA LEU A 588 -3.63 10.15 16.76
C LEU A 588 -5.02 10.43 16.15
N PRO A 589 -5.39 9.77 15.05
CA PRO A 589 -6.74 9.84 14.48
C PRO A 589 -7.67 8.89 15.25
N VAL A 590 -8.37 9.44 16.27
CA VAL A 590 -9.24 8.66 17.16
C VAL A 590 -10.67 8.66 16.63
N VAL A 591 -11.30 7.50 16.61
CA VAL A 591 -12.73 7.38 16.32
C VAL A 591 -13.47 7.57 17.64
N ALA A 592 -14.25 8.64 17.77
CA ALA A 592 -15.08 8.82 18.95
C ALA A 592 -16.09 7.67 19.04
N ASP A 593 -16.19 7.03 20.20
CA ASP A 593 -17.30 6.12 20.46
C ASP A 593 -18.60 6.90 20.30
N GLY A 594 -19.40 6.51 19.31
CA GLY A 594 -20.74 7.06 19.14
C GLY A 594 -21.51 6.87 20.44
N LYS A 595 -22.00 7.97 21.01
CA LYS A 595 -23.04 7.91 22.05
C LYS A 595 -24.32 7.31 21.50
#